data_AF-F7ZCX3-F1
#
_entry.id   AF-F7ZCX3-F1
#
_cell.length_a   1.000
_cell.length_b   1.000
_cell.length_c   1.000
_cell.angle_alpha   90.00
_cell.angle_beta   90.00
_cell.angle_gamma   90.00
#
_symmetry.space_group_name_H-M   'P 1'
#
loop_
_entity.id
_entity.type
_entity.pdbx_description
1 polymer ?
#
loop_
_entity_poly.entity_id
_entity_poly.type
_entity_poly.pdbx_seq_one_letter_code
_entity_poly.pdbx_strand_id
1 'polypeptide(L)'
;MRKVVSKLIFLPSLCLSLLVTTVWAEQQPAGLMWNKTGLPAVFPLQVKTSPGQDYMMTLVDAQTQAPALAAFIEGGQFFKVLVPPGDYDVRFATGARWQGEEFLFGKDETTLFVLDGSLRFAVMDFATKLGHVIDFTASQDVITVKAQFICQRISAAEFARPQAPFDYLDGYATRLTDEGALVRFPNRFAPDRLSAGTDDPVIPTDFAPYFSNPAYEVRKFPC
;
A
#
# COMPACT_ATOMS: atom_id res chain seq x y z
N MET A 1 3.46 12.95 96.54
CA MET A 1 3.95 12.85 95.14
C MET A 1 2.95 12.01 94.33
N ARG A 2 2.05 12.66 93.57
CA ARG A 2 1.12 11.97 92.65
C ARG A 2 1.64 12.16 91.23
N LYS A 3 1.99 11.07 90.53
CA LYS A 3 2.37 11.09 89.11
C LYS A 3 1.09 11.08 88.27
N VAL A 4 0.88 12.16 87.51
CA VAL A 4 -0.20 12.26 86.52
C VAL A 4 0.26 11.54 85.25
N VAL A 5 -0.55 10.58 84.80
CA VAL A 5 -0.36 9.81 83.56
C VAL A 5 -0.76 10.71 82.38
N SER A 6 0.20 11.01 81.50
CA SER A 6 -0.04 11.73 80.25
C SER A 6 -0.44 10.72 79.16
N LYS A 7 -1.68 10.85 78.66
CA LYS A 7 -2.25 10.01 77.60
C LYS A 7 -1.62 10.38 76.25
N LEU A 8 -0.98 9.41 75.61
CA LEU A 8 -0.63 9.47 74.18
C LEU A 8 -1.92 9.54 73.35
N ILE A 9 -2.01 10.56 72.49
CA ILE A 9 -2.98 10.62 71.40
C ILE A 9 -2.17 10.48 70.11
N PHE A 10 -2.21 9.28 69.53
CA PHE A 10 -1.71 9.02 68.18
C PHE A 10 -2.79 9.47 67.18
N LEU A 11 -2.56 10.56 66.46
CA LEU A 11 -3.30 10.89 65.24
C LEU A 11 -2.77 10.00 64.10
N PRO A 12 -3.61 9.21 63.40
CA PRO A 12 -3.20 8.59 62.16
C PRO A 12 -3.21 9.65 61.05
N SER A 13 -2.02 10.07 60.63
CA SER A 13 -1.82 10.90 59.43
C SER A 13 -2.20 10.07 58.20
N LEU A 14 -3.44 10.25 57.73
CA LEU A 14 -3.95 9.70 56.50
C LEU A 14 -3.34 10.49 55.33
N CYS A 15 -2.09 10.17 54.97
CA CYS A 15 -1.49 10.61 53.71
C CYS A 15 -2.23 9.91 52.55
N LEU A 16 -3.28 10.56 52.06
CA LEU A 16 -4.00 10.22 50.85
C LEU A 16 -3.01 10.35 49.68
N SER A 17 -2.44 9.22 49.28
CA SER A 17 -1.56 9.10 48.12
C SER A 17 -2.33 9.50 46.86
N LEU A 18 -2.01 10.68 46.32
CA LEU A 18 -2.34 11.04 44.94
C LEU A 18 -1.62 10.06 44.01
N LEU A 19 -2.30 8.97 43.65
CA LEU A 19 -1.98 8.20 42.46
C LEU A 19 -2.33 9.07 41.26
N VAL A 20 -1.34 9.86 40.81
CA VAL A 20 -1.39 10.48 39.49
C VAL A 20 -1.32 9.32 38.50
N THR A 21 -2.47 8.86 38.03
CA THR A 21 -2.54 7.98 36.86
C THR A 21 -2.12 8.81 35.66
N THR A 22 -0.84 8.76 35.32
CA THR A 22 -0.39 9.19 34.01
C THR A 22 -1.03 8.22 33.02
N VAL A 23 -2.14 8.65 32.40
CA VAL A 23 -2.68 7.97 31.22
C VAL A 23 -1.59 8.10 30.16
N TRP A 24 -0.87 7.01 29.93
CA TRP A 24 0.07 6.93 28.83
C TRP A 24 -0.78 6.89 27.57
N ALA A 25 -0.74 7.97 26.78
CA ALA A 25 -1.30 7.96 25.45
C ALA A 25 -0.58 6.83 24.69
N GLU A 26 -1.34 5.81 24.27
CA GLU A 26 -0.79 4.75 23.46
C GLU A 26 -0.34 5.36 22.14
N GLN A 27 0.98 5.48 21.99
CA GLN A 27 1.59 6.17 20.87
C GLN A 27 1.48 5.26 19.64
N GLN A 28 0.35 5.36 18.93
CA GLN A 28 0.17 4.63 17.67
C GLN A 28 1.19 5.15 16.65
N PRO A 29 2.00 4.27 16.04
CA PRO A 29 2.88 4.69 14.96
C PRO A 29 2.02 5.12 13.76
N ALA A 30 2.33 6.28 13.20
CA ALA A 30 1.68 6.75 11.96
C ALA A 30 1.81 5.69 10.86
N GLY A 31 0.72 5.43 10.14
CA GLY A 31 0.71 4.36 9.14
C GLY A 31 -0.65 3.73 8.89
N LEU A 32 -0.63 2.68 8.07
CA LEU A 32 -1.76 1.79 7.85
C LEU A 32 -2.09 1.04 9.15
N MET A 33 -3.33 1.16 9.62
CA MET A 33 -3.81 0.45 10.82
C MET A 33 -4.31 -0.94 10.44
N TRP A 34 -5.16 -1.02 9.42
CA TRP A 34 -5.70 -2.28 8.92
C TRP A 34 -6.25 -2.15 7.49
N ASN A 35 -6.33 -3.29 6.78
CA ASN A 35 -7.00 -3.44 5.49
C ASN A 35 -7.88 -4.71 5.55
N LYS A 36 -9.20 -4.54 5.37
CA LYS A 36 -10.22 -5.59 5.48
C LYS A 36 -10.72 -6.10 4.13
N THR A 37 -10.26 -5.53 3.03
CA THR A 37 -10.77 -5.87 1.68
C THR A 37 -10.35 -7.25 1.18
N GLY A 38 -9.21 -7.77 1.66
CA GLY A 38 -8.56 -8.95 1.09
C GLY A 38 -7.99 -8.72 -0.32
N LEU A 39 -8.09 -7.51 -0.85
CA LEU A 39 -7.62 -7.14 -2.19
C LEU A 39 -6.23 -6.48 -2.13
N PRO A 40 -5.43 -6.60 -3.20
CA PRO A 40 -4.13 -5.93 -3.28
C PRO A 40 -4.25 -4.41 -3.20
N ALA A 41 -3.57 -3.81 -2.23
CA ALA A 41 -3.46 -2.37 -2.10
C ALA A 41 -2.38 -1.83 -3.06
N VAL A 42 -2.80 -1.21 -4.18
CA VAL A 42 -1.88 -0.88 -5.29
C VAL A 42 -2.08 0.51 -5.90
N PHE A 43 -3.12 1.24 -5.51
CA PHE A 43 -3.43 2.60 -6.00
C PHE A 43 -2.97 3.65 -4.98
N PRO A 44 -2.33 4.75 -5.41
CA PRO A 44 -1.76 5.71 -4.46
C PRO A 44 -2.85 6.57 -3.81
N LEU A 45 -2.78 6.74 -2.51
CA LEU A 45 -3.49 7.79 -1.79
C LEU A 45 -2.48 8.59 -0.97
N GLN A 46 -2.56 9.91 -1.08
CA GLN A 46 -1.74 10.82 -0.33
C GLN A 46 -2.60 11.79 0.45
N VAL A 47 -2.22 12.03 1.70
CA VAL A 47 -2.89 13.00 2.56
C VAL A 47 -1.85 13.99 3.06
N LYS A 48 -2.15 15.28 2.89
CA LYS A 48 -1.31 16.38 3.37
C LYS A 48 -2.09 17.18 4.41
N THR A 49 -1.50 17.33 5.58
CA THR A 49 -2.12 18.03 6.70
C THR A 49 -1.17 19.09 7.23
N SER A 50 -1.73 20.13 7.84
CA SER A 50 -0.97 21.08 8.65
C SER A 50 -0.64 20.43 10.01
N PRO A 51 0.45 20.83 10.68
CA PRO A 51 0.73 20.37 12.04
C PRO A 51 -0.34 20.83 13.03
N GLY A 52 -0.47 20.09 14.14
CA GLY A 52 -1.28 20.48 15.30
C GLY A 52 -2.46 19.55 15.61
N GLN A 53 -2.99 18.85 14.62
CA GLN A 53 -4.02 17.83 14.81
C GLN A 53 -3.61 16.56 14.07
N ASP A 54 -3.90 15.42 14.69
CA ASP A 54 -3.73 14.11 14.06
C ASP A 54 -5.06 13.64 13.47
N TYR A 55 -5.01 12.63 12.61
CA TYR A 55 -6.17 12.13 11.89
C TYR A 55 -6.21 10.61 11.87
N MET A 56 -7.39 10.04 12.09
CA MET A 56 -7.71 8.69 11.67
C MET A 56 -8.54 8.78 10.40
N MET A 57 -8.00 8.26 9.29
CA MET A 57 -8.70 8.13 8.03
C MET A 57 -9.31 6.74 7.92
N THR A 58 -10.57 6.65 7.53
CA THR A 58 -11.23 5.39 7.18
C THR A 58 -11.81 5.48 5.76
N LEU A 59 -11.47 4.51 4.93
CA LEU A 59 -12.11 4.28 3.64
C LEU A 59 -13.27 3.32 3.83
N VAL A 60 -14.46 3.73 3.39
CA VAL A 60 -15.69 2.96 3.46
C VAL A 60 -16.15 2.69 2.04
N ASP A 61 -16.37 1.43 1.68
CA ASP A 61 -16.84 1.07 0.35
C ASP A 61 -18.18 1.75 0.06
N ALA A 62 -18.25 2.52 -1.03
CA ALA A 62 -19.39 3.40 -1.29
C ALA A 62 -20.70 2.62 -1.54
N GLN A 63 -20.61 1.37 -2.03
CA GLN A 63 -21.77 0.54 -2.36
C GLN A 63 -22.27 -0.25 -1.15
N THR A 64 -21.36 -0.94 -0.46
CA THR A 64 -21.67 -1.86 0.64
C THR A 64 -21.66 -1.17 2.00
N GLN A 65 -21.10 0.03 2.08
CA GLN A 65 -20.87 0.79 3.32
C GLN A 65 -19.99 0.04 4.34
N ALA A 66 -19.24 -0.97 3.89
CA ALA A 66 -18.33 -1.74 4.72
C ALA A 66 -16.99 -0.98 4.91
N PRO A 67 -16.43 -0.95 6.13
CA PRO A 67 -15.09 -0.39 6.35
C PRO A 67 -14.04 -1.23 5.63
N ALA A 68 -13.29 -0.60 4.72
CA ALA A 68 -12.35 -1.26 3.83
C ALA A 68 -10.90 -1.14 4.31
N LEU A 69 -10.48 0.06 4.73
CA LEU A 69 -9.12 0.36 5.16
C LEU A 69 -9.12 1.51 6.17
N ALA A 70 -8.24 1.48 7.17
CA ALA A 70 -7.98 2.63 8.01
C ALA A 70 -6.50 2.90 8.21
N ALA A 71 -6.18 4.16 8.44
CA ALA A 71 -4.83 4.65 8.69
C ALA A 71 -4.81 5.77 9.72
N PHE A 72 -3.74 5.82 10.51
CA PHE A 72 -3.42 6.91 11.41
C PHE A 72 -2.41 7.84 10.75
N ILE A 73 -2.68 9.14 10.81
CA ILE A 73 -1.95 10.20 10.13
C ILE A 73 -1.54 11.22 11.19
N GLU A 74 -0.23 11.34 11.40
CA GLU A 74 0.34 12.40 12.22
C GLU A 74 0.27 13.74 11.49
N GLY A 75 -0.23 14.77 12.17
CA GLY A 75 -0.39 16.12 11.65
C GLY A 75 0.92 16.76 11.20
N GLY A 76 0.94 17.37 10.02
CA GLY A 76 2.13 18.03 9.48
C GLY A 76 3.16 17.09 8.86
N GLN A 77 2.95 15.77 8.99
CA GLN A 77 3.73 14.77 8.27
C GLN A 77 3.06 14.44 6.93
N PHE A 78 3.90 14.07 5.97
CA PHE A 78 3.43 13.69 4.65
C PHE A 78 3.01 12.22 4.63
N PHE A 79 1.71 11.95 4.50
CA PHE A 79 1.18 10.60 4.58
C PHE A 79 0.90 10.02 3.18
N LYS A 80 1.33 8.77 2.98
CA LYS A 80 1.14 8.00 1.76
C LYS A 80 0.74 6.57 2.11
N VAL A 81 -0.26 6.06 1.42
CA VAL A 81 -0.69 4.68 1.52
C VAL A 81 -1.12 4.16 0.16
N LEU A 82 -1.04 2.84 -0.04
CA LEU A 82 -1.65 2.20 -1.18
C LEU A 82 -3.05 1.71 -0.79
N VAL A 83 -3.99 1.84 -1.73
CA VAL A 83 -5.40 1.55 -1.54
C VAL A 83 -5.81 0.43 -2.49
N PRO A 84 -6.68 -0.50 -2.05
CA PRO A 84 -7.30 -1.48 -2.95
C PRO A 84 -8.15 -0.83 -4.05
N PRO A 85 -8.44 -1.51 -5.16
CA PRO A 85 -9.38 -1.00 -6.15
C PRO A 85 -10.78 -0.81 -5.54
N GLY A 86 -11.53 0.17 -6.02
CA GLY A 86 -12.91 0.42 -5.59
C GLY A 86 -13.30 1.90 -5.57
N ASP A 87 -14.55 2.16 -5.23
CA ASP A 87 -15.08 3.49 -4.97
C ASP A 87 -15.33 3.63 -3.46
N TYR A 88 -14.71 4.63 -2.82
CA TYR A 88 -14.73 4.76 -1.36
C TYR A 88 -15.17 6.14 -0.89
N ASP A 89 -16.04 6.17 0.12
CA ASP A 89 -16.29 7.35 0.93
C ASP A 89 -15.13 7.50 1.93
N VAL A 90 -14.56 8.70 2.01
CA VAL A 90 -13.42 8.97 2.89
C VAL A 90 -13.91 9.67 4.14
N ARG A 91 -13.72 9.03 5.29
CA ARG A 91 -14.10 9.55 6.60
C ARG A 91 -12.86 9.89 7.41
N PHE A 92 -12.93 10.98 8.15
CA PHE A 92 -11.89 11.40 9.07
C PHE A 92 -12.45 11.56 10.47
N ALA A 93 -11.70 11.09 11.44
CA ALA A 93 -11.71 11.59 12.80
C ALA A 93 -10.44 12.40 13.01
N THR A 94 -10.52 13.54 13.69
CA THR A 94 -9.35 14.37 14.00
C THR A 94 -9.40 14.91 15.43
N GLY A 95 -8.23 15.09 16.02
CA GLY A 95 -8.06 15.68 17.35
C GLY A 95 -6.60 15.66 17.79
N ALA A 96 -6.35 16.21 18.98
CA ALA A 96 -4.99 16.52 19.43
C ALA A 96 -4.30 15.33 20.09
N ARG A 97 -5.07 14.42 20.69
CA ARG A 97 -4.54 13.28 21.44
C ARG A 97 -5.27 12.00 21.09
N TRP A 98 -4.57 11.08 20.44
CA TRP A 98 -5.09 9.75 20.16
C TRP A 98 -5.29 8.91 21.44
N GLN A 99 -6.41 8.19 21.51
CA GLN A 99 -6.84 7.37 22.66
C GLN A 99 -7.27 5.95 22.26
N GLY A 100 -6.95 5.51 21.04
CA GLY A 100 -7.33 4.20 20.51
C GLY A 100 -8.56 4.24 19.59
N GLU A 101 -8.77 3.19 18.80
CA GLU A 101 -9.85 3.16 17.78
C GLU A 101 -11.26 3.32 18.36
N GLU A 102 -11.48 2.82 19.59
CA GLU A 102 -12.79 2.91 20.26
C GLU A 102 -13.11 4.33 20.73
N PHE A 103 -12.10 5.05 21.24
CA PHE A 103 -12.26 6.38 21.83
C PHE A 103 -11.81 7.51 20.90
N LEU A 104 -11.16 7.18 19.79
CA LEU A 104 -10.60 8.10 18.80
C LEU A 104 -9.67 9.12 19.47
N PHE A 105 -10.01 10.41 19.42
CA PHE A 105 -9.26 11.48 20.07
C PHE A 105 -9.87 11.90 21.42
N GLY A 106 -10.89 11.17 21.88
CA GLY A 106 -11.71 11.51 23.04
C GLY A 106 -13.01 12.23 22.63
N LYS A 107 -14.05 12.07 23.44
CA LYS A 107 -15.41 12.54 23.12
C LYS A 107 -15.52 14.04 22.84
N ASP A 108 -14.75 14.86 23.56
CA ASP A 108 -14.84 16.32 23.48
C ASP A 108 -13.81 16.93 22.50
N GLU A 109 -12.77 16.17 22.14
CA GLU A 109 -11.71 16.61 21.22
C GLU A 109 -11.89 16.03 19.80
N THR A 110 -12.67 14.96 19.62
CA THR A 110 -12.86 14.31 18.31
C THR A 110 -13.82 15.11 17.44
N THR A 111 -13.34 15.56 16.29
CA THR A 111 -14.19 16.05 15.19
C THR A 111 -14.28 14.98 14.10
N LEU A 112 -15.51 14.69 13.65
CA LEU A 112 -15.79 13.73 12.58
C LEU A 112 -16.28 14.45 11.33
N PHE A 113 -15.77 14.08 10.17
CA PHE A 113 -16.28 14.57 8.89
C PHE A 113 -16.06 13.56 7.76
N VAL A 114 -16.79 13.74 6.67
CA VAL A 114 -16.72 12.93 5.46
C VAL A 114 -16.39 13.86 4.30
N LEU A 115 -15.52 13.43 3.39
CA LEU A 115 -15.26 14.19 2.17
C LEU A 115 -16.46 14.14 1.23
N ASP A 116 -16.69 15.23 0.51
CA ASP A 116 -17.74 15.29 -0.50
C ASP A 116 -17.41 14.38 -1.69
N GLY A 117 -18.28 13.41 -1.92
CA GLY A 117 -18.17 12.44 -3.01
C GLY A 117 -17.20 11.30 -2.74
N SER A 118 -17.42 10.17 -3.42
CA SER A 118 -16.58 8.99 -3.30
C SER A 118 -15.35 9.10 -4.20
N LEU A 119 -14.22 8.55 -3.74
CA LEU A 119 -12.97 8.49 -4.48
C LEU A 119 -12.82 7.14 -5.17
N ARG A 120 -12.61 7.20 -6.49
CA ARG A 120 -12.39 6.01 -7.32
C ARG A 120 -10.92 5.64 -7.41
N PHE A 121 -10.58 4.40 -7.09
CA PHE A 121 -9.25 3.82 -7.24
C PHE A 121 -9.35 2.68 -8.26
N ALA A 122 -8.83 2.90 -9.45
CA ALA A 122 -8.99 1.98 -10.56
C ALA A 122 -7.87 2.12 -11.58
N VAL A 123 -7.70 1.10 -12.42
CA VAL A 123 -6.95 1.28 -13.66
C VAL A 123 -7.89 1.95 -14.66
N MET A 124 -7.46 3.08 -15.23
CA MET A 124 -8.28 3.80 -16.22
C MET A 124 -8.05 3.31 -17.65
N ASP A 125 -6.82 2.90 -17.97
CA ASP A 125 -6.40 2.41 -19.29
C ASP A 125 -5.55 1.12 -19.16
N PHE A 126 -4.61 0.85 -20.06
CA PHE A 126 -3.75 -0.33 -19.97
C PHE A 126 -2.70 -0.27 -18.85
N ALA A 127 -2.28 0.93 -18.44
CA ALA A 127 -1.14 1.08 -17.54
C ALA A 127 -1.27 2.26 -16.56
N THR A 128 -2.40 2.96 -16.53
CA THR A 128 -2.60 4.14 -15.70
C THR A 128 -3.40 3.79 -14.46
N LYS A 129 -2.75 3.88 -13.30
CA LYS A 129 -3.41 3.76 -12.00
C LYS A 129 -3.93 5.12 -11.55
N LEU A 130 -5.23 5.20 -11.30
CA LEU A 130 -5.88 6.35 -10.68
C LEU A 130 -5.81 6.22 -9.16
N GLY A 131 -5.30 7.27 -8.53
CA GLY A 131 -5.34 7.51 -7.10
C GLY A 131 -5.61 8.98 -6.81
N HIS A 132 -5.37 9.43 -5.58
CA HIS A 132 -5.79 10.77 -5.16
C HIS A 132 -4.82 11.44 -4.18
N VAL A 133 -4.82 12.77 -4.18
CA VAL A 133 -4.23 13.62 -3.15
C VAL A 133 -5.33 14.39 -2.45
N ILE A 134 -5.42 14.22 -1.14
CA ILE A 134 -6.28 15.01 -0.25
C ILE A 134 -5.36 16.02 0.45
N ASP A 135 -5.63 17.30 0.28
CA ASP A 135 -4.77 18.38 0.75
C ASP A 135 -5.56 19.37 1.61
N PHE A 136 -5.27 19.33 2.92
CA PHE A 136 -5.81 20.20 3.96
C PHE A 136 -4.97 21.49 4.14
N THR A 137 -3.89 21.65 3.37
CA THR A 137 -2.96 22.78 3.52
C THR A 137 -3.26 23.95 2.58
N ALA A 138 -4.21 23.78 1.66
CA ALA A 138 -4.51 24.76 0.62
C ALA A 138 -5.10 26.07 1.18
N SER A 139 -5.96 25.97 2.21
CA SER A 139 -6.55 27.11 2.95
C SER A 139 -7.14 26.58 4.27
N GLN A 140 -7.32 27.45 5.27
CA GLN A 140 -7.78 27.05 6.61
C GLN A 140 -9.14 26.33 6.61
N ASP A 141 -10.01 26.64 5.65
CA ASP A 141 -11.38 26.08 5.58
C ASP A 141 -11.66 25.27 4.30
N VAL A 142 -10.64 25.00 3.47
CA VAL A 142 -10.84 24.32 2.17
C VAL A 142 -9.97 23.08 2.09
N ILE A 143 -10.64 21.93 2.11
CA ILE A 143 -10.04 20.65 1.75
C ILE A 143 -10.08 20.53 0.23
N THR A 144 -8.92 20.30 -0.38
CA THR A 144 -8.86 20.07 -1.83
C THR A 144 -8.57 18.61 -2.13
N VAL A 145 -9.30 18.04 -3.08
CA VAL A 145 -9.06 16.68 -3.57
C VAL A 145 -8.66 16.76 -5.03
N LYS A 146 -7.56 16.10 -5.38
CA LYS A 146 -7.02 16.06 -6.75
C LYS A 146 -6.74 14.62 -7.16
N ALA A 147 -7.08 14.29 -8.40
CA ALA A 147 -6.67 13.02 -8.99
C ALA A 147 -5.13 12.96 -9.11
N GLN A 148 -4.57 11.78 -8.85
CA GLN A 148 -3.17 11.45 -9.02
C GLN A 148 -3.06 10.23 -9.93
N PHE A 149 -2.17 10.32 -10.92
CA PHE A 149 -1.96 9.25 -11.89
C PHE A 149 -0.55 8.68 -11.77
N ILE A 150 -0.44 7.35 -11.78
CA ILE A 150 0.85 6.66 -11.95
C ILE A 150 0.80 5.94 -13.30
N CYS A 151 1.60 6.39 -14.27
CA CYS A 151 1.80 5.69 -15.53
C CYS A 151 2.81 4.54 -15.29
N GLN A 152 2.39 3.29 -15.45
CA GLN A 152 3.29 2.14 -15.45
C GLN A 152 3.90 1.98 -16.85
N ARG A 153 5.22 1.83 -16.94
CA ARG A 153 5.87 1.53 -18.24
C ARG A 153 5.97 0.02 -18.41
N ILE A 154 5.47 -0.47 -19.54
CA ILE A 154 5.76 -1.83 -20.00
C ILE A 154 7.14 -1.79 -20.66
N SER A 155 8.11 -2.54 -20.12
CA SER A 155 9.42 -2.70 -20.74
C SER A 155 9.55 -4.14 -21.25
N ALA A 156 9.76 -4.30 -22.56
CA ALA A 156 10.09 -5.60 -23.15
C ALA A 156 11.54 -6.04 -22.82
N ALA A 157 12.37 -5.14 -22.26
CA ALA A 157 13.77 -5.44 -21.94
C ALA A 157 13.93 -6.44 -20.79
N GLU A 158 12.94 -6.55 -19.89
CA GLU A 158 12.94 -7.53 -18.79
C GLU A 158 12.68 -8.97 -19.29
N PHE A 159 12.05 -9.11 -20.46
CA PHE A 159 11.85 -10.39 -21.14
C PHE A 159 12.99 -10.72 -22.11
N ALA A 160 14.16 -10.08 -21.97
CA ALA A 160 15.37 -10.59 -22.59
C ALA A 160 15.53 -12.04 -22.11
N ARG A 161 15.34 -12.97 -23.04
CA ARG A 161 15.54 -14.40 -22.81
C ARG A 161 16.85 -14.56 -22.05
N PRO A 162 16.91 -15.37 -20.97
CA PRO A 162 18.18 -15.70 -20.35
C PRO A 162 19.14 -16.06 -21.48
N GLN A 163 20.23 -15.29 -21.61
CA GLN A 163 21.23 -15.63 -22.60
C GLN A 163 21.74 -17.00 -22.16
N ALA A 164 21.39 -18.03 -22.92
CA ALA A 164 21.74 -19.39 -22.56
C ALA A 164 23.27 -19.40 -22.36
N PRO A 165 23.80 -20.01 -21.28
CA PRO A 165 25.23 -19.98 -20.98
C PRO A 165 26.08 -20.74 -22.03
N PHE A 166 25.43 -21.27 -23.06
CA PHE A 166 26.07 -21.98 -24.14
C PHE A 166 26.31 -21.02 -25.28
N ASP A 167 27.50 -20.42 -25.25
CA ASP A 167 28.14 -19.94 -26.47
C ASP A 167 28.12 -21.08 -27.49
N TYR A 168 27.49 -20.78 -28.60
CA TYR A 168 27.21 -21.70 -29.69
C TYR A 168 28.50 -21.88 -30.50
N LEU A 169 29.45 -22.62 -29.96
CA LEU A 169 30.70 -22.93 -30.66
C LEU A 169 30.88 -24.45 -30.72
N ASP A 170 30.93 -24.93 -31.96
CA ASP A 170 31.40 -26.23 -32.41
C ASP A 170 30.64 -27.46 -31.91
N GLY A 171 29.42 -27.73 -32.42
CA GLY A 171 28.84 -29.09 -32.66
C GLY A 171 28.86 -30.16 -31.55
N TYR A 172 29.37 -29.85 -30.38
CA TYR A 172 29.75 -30.76 -29.31
C TYR A 172 29.37 -30.11 -27.98
N ALA A 173 28.61 -30.83 -27.16
CA ALA A 173 28.34 -30.45 -25.78
C ALA A 173 29.45 -31.02 -24.88
N THR A 174 29.82 -30.30 -23.83
CA THR A 174 30.78 -30.79 -22.83
C THR A 174 30.04 -31.08 -21.54
N ARG A 175 30.27 -32.25 -20.94
CA ARG A 175 29.74 -32.62 -19.62
C ARG A 175 30.90 -32.92 -18.68
N LEU A 176 30.85 -32.39 -17.46
CA LEU A 176 31.75 -32.77 -16.39
C LEU A 176 31.27 -34.12 -15.81
N THR A 177 32.16 -35.11 -15.75
CA THR A 177 31.87 -36.37 -15.06
C THR A 177 31.93 -36.15 -13.55
N ASP A 178 31.36 -37.08 -12.79
CA ASP A 178 31.40 -37.04 -11.32
C ASP A 178 32.84 -37.15 -10.77
N GLU A 179 33.79 -37.54 -11.63
CA GLU A 179 35.23 -37.62 -11.35
C GLU A 179 35.99 -36.33 -11.77
N GLY A 180 35.26 -35.29 -12.20
CA GLY A 180 35.81 -33.98 -12.54
C GLY A 180 36.41 -33.87 -13.94
N ALA A 181 36.27 -34.89 -14.80
CA ALA A 181 36.78 -34.85 -16.15
C ALA A 181 35.77 -34.23 -17.12
N LEU A 182 36.22 -33.31 -17.98
CA LEU A 182 35.40 -32.76 -19.07
C LEU A 182 35.37 -33.73 -20.25
N VAL A 183 34.18 -34.23 -20.60
CA VAL A 183 33.98 -35.12 -21.75
C VAL A 183 33.12 -34.44 -22.80
N ARG A 184 33.59 -34.43 -24.05
CA ARG A 184 32.85 -33.89 -25.22
C ARG A 184 31.98 -34.98 -25.84
N PHE A 185 30.74 -34.62 -26.15
CA PHE A 185 29.79 -35.47 -26.84
C PHE A 185 29.15 -34.71 -28.00
N PRO A 186 28.82 -35.36 -29.12
CA PRO A 186 28.15 -34.70 -30.23
C PRO A 186 26.80 -34.11 -29.77
N ASN A 187 26.58 -32.83 -30.06
CA ASN A 187 25.36 -32.14 -29.66
C ASN A 187 24.18 -32.65 -30.52
N ARG A 188 23.28 -33.46 -29.96
CA ARG A 188 22.08 -33.93 -30.68
C ARG A 188 21.09 -32.82 -31.03
N PHE A 189 21.28 -31.62 -30.46
CA PHE A 189 20.49 -30.43 -30.73
C PHE A 189 21.16 -29.47 -31.72
N ALA A 190 22.22 -29.89 -32.42
CA ALA A 190 22.74 -29.14 -33.54
C ALA A 190 21.64 -29.01 -34.64
N PRO A 191 21.31 -27.80 -35.11
CA PRO A 191 20.21 -27.48 -36.01
C PRO A 191 20.40 -28.05 -37.42
N ASP A 192 21.60 -28.53 -37.77
CA ASP A 192 21.87 -29.19 -39.05
C ASP A 192 21.18 -30.55 -39.22
N ARG A 193 20.36 -30.99 -38.25
CA ARG A 193 19.48 -32.16 -38.41
C ARG A 193 18.00 -31.85 -38.52
N LEU A 194 17.58 -30.58 -38.47
CA LEU A 194 16.16 -30.23 -38.68
C LEU A 194 15.77 -30.05 -40.16
N SER A 195 16.71 -30.17 -41.11
CA SER A 195 16.42 -29.94 -42.54
C SER A 195 16.07 -31.20 -43.35
N ALA A 196 15.71 -32.31 -42.72
CA ALA A 196 15.36 -33.55 -43.45
C ALA A 196 14.19 -34.30 -42.79
N GLY A 197 13.03 -33.65 -42.74
CA GLY A 197 11.77 -34.28 -42.40
C GLY A 197 10.64 -33.32 -42.70
N THR A 198 9.88 -33.59 -43.76
CA THR A 198 8.67 -32.86 -44.11
C THR A 198 7.60 -33.12 -43.05
N ASP A 199 7.63 -32.39 -41.94
CA ASP A 199 6.56 -32.26 -40.94
C ASP A 199 6.98 -31.15 -39.94
N ASP A 200 7.13 -29.91 -40.43
CA ASP A 200 7.21 -28.75 -39.54
C ASP A 200 5.84 -28.54 -38.87
N PRO A 201 5.75 -28.39 -37.53
CA PRO A 201 4.52 -27.97 -36.90
C PRO A 201 4.18 -26.55 -37.38
N VAL A 202 3.16 -26.46 -38.23
CA VAL A 202 2.56 -25.19 -38.64
C VAL A 202 2.05 -24.49 -37.38
N ILE A 203 2.74 -23.42 -36.96
CA ILE A 203 2.19 -22.49 -35.98
C ILE A 203 0.99 -21.81 -36.65
N PRO A 204 -0.24 -21.95 -36.11
CA PRO A 204 -1.40 -21.26 -36.64
C PRO A 204 -1.16 -19.75 -36.63
N THR A 205 -1.20 -19.13 -37.81
CA THR A 205 -1.03 -17.68 -38.01
C THR A 205 -2.29 -16.88 -37.63
N ASP A 206 -3.26 -17.52 -36.97
CA ASP A 206 -4.57 -16.97 -36.61
C ASP A 206 -4.58 -16.20 -35.26
N PHE A 207 -3.48 -16.17 -34.51
CA PHE A 207 -3.35 -15.37 -33.29
C PHE A 207 -3.04 -13.88 -33.53
N ALA A 208 -2.82 -13.46 -34.77
CA ALA A 208 -2.46 -12.09 -35.13
C ALA A 208 -3.57 -11.00 -35.04
N PRO A 209 -4.89 -11.27 -35.03
CA PRO A 209 -5.87 -10.19 -35.14
C PRO A 209 -6.25 -9.52 -33.81
N TYR A 210 -5.80 -10.02 -32.65
CA TYR A 210 -6.21 -9.43 -31.36
C TYR A 210 -5.50 -8.13 -30.97
N PHE A 211 -4.48 -7.69 -31.73
CA PHE A 211 -3.68 -6.51 -31.38
C PHE A 211 -3.68 -5.38 -32.41
N SER A 212 -4.52 -5.43 -33.44
CA SER A 212 -4.44 -4.47 -34.55
C SER A 212 -5.82 -4.00 -35.04
N ASN A 213 -6.65 -3.47 -34.13
CA ASN A 213 -7.59 -2.40 -34.51
C ASN A 213 -8.19 -1.64 -33.30
N PRO A 214 -7.71 -0.43 -32.96
CA PRO A 214 -8.51 0.49 -32.15
C PRO A 214 -9.23 1.47 -33.09
N ALA A 215 -10.48 1.15 -33.43
CA ALA A 215 -11.45 2.11 -33.96
C ALA A 215 -12.07 2.94 -32.82
N TYR A 216 -11.24 3.51 -31.94
CA TYR A 216 -11.69 4.47 -30.93
C TYR A 216 -10.78 5.69 -30.89
N GLU A 217 -11.40 6.85 -30.75
CA GLU A 217 -10.71 8.11 -30.57
C GLU A 217 -10.02 8.11 -29.20
N VAL A 218 -8.69 7.98 -29.19
CA VAL A 218 -7.88 8.10 -27.98
C VAL A 218 -7.96 9.55 -27.50
N ARG A 219 -8.84 9.82 -26.54
CA ARG A 219 -8.78 11.07 -25.78
C ARG A 219 -7.42 11.08 -25.08
N LYS A 220 -6.62 12.10 -25.36
CA LYS A 220 -5.32 12.29 -24.70
C LYS A 220 -5.55 12.47 -23.20
N PHE A 221 -5.23 11.44 -22.45
CA PHE A 221 -5.03 11.53 -21.01
C PHE A 221 -3.55 11.91 -20.78
N PRO A 222 -3.12 12.29 -19.56
CA PRO A 222 -1.75 12.75 -19.32
C PRO A 222 -0.65 11.67 -19.49
N CYS A 223 -1.00 10.49 -19.99
CA CYS A 223 -0.11 9.55 -20.68
C CYS A 223 -0.73 9.33 -22.10
#